data_AF-A0A3P1X889-F1
#
_entry.id   AF-A0A3P1X889-F1
#
_cell.length_a   1.000
_cell.length_b   1.000
_cell.length_c   1.000
_cell.angle_alpha   90.00
_cell.angle_beta   90.00
_cell.angle_gamma   90.00
#
_symmetry.space_group_name_H-M   'P 1'
#
loop_
_entity.id
_entity.type
_entity.pdbx_description
1 polymer ?
#
loop_
_entity_poly.entity_id
_entity_poly.type
_entity_poly.pdbx_seq_one_letter_code
_entity_poly.pdbx_strand_id
1 'polypeptide(L)'
;VRQLQNAIGAVATTPSKYFHANSTEEDSLAVGEDSLAMGAKTIVNGDAGIGIGLNTLVLTDAINGIAIGSNASANHANSIAMGSGSQTTRGAQTDYTAYNMDAPQNSVGEFSVGSEDGQRQITNVAAGSADTDAVNVGQLKV
;
A
#
# COMPACT_ATOMS: atom_id res chain seq x y z
N VAL A 1 30.43 23.86 -10.88
CA VAL A 1 29.33 24.58 -10.20
C VAL A 1 28.02 24.57 -11.00
N ARG A 2 28.02 24.87 -12.31
CA ARG A 2 26.81 24.88 -13.17
C ARG A 2 26.17 23.53 -13.57
N GLN A 3 26.73 22.37 -13.17
CA GLN A 3 26.19 21.05 -13.56
C GLN A 3 25.61 20.22 -12.39
N LEU A 4 25.90 20.55 -11.13
CA LEU A 4 25.32 19.84 -9.97
C LEU A 4 24.23 20.64 -9.24
N GLN A 5 24.08 21.93 -9.56
CA GLN A 5 22.87 22.71 -9.24
C GLN A 5 21.61 22.18 -9.94
N ASN A 6 21.76 21.27 -10.91
CA ASN A 6 20.66 20.60 -11.60
C ASN A 6 20.26 19.24 -10.97
N ALA A 7 20.93 18.77 -9.90
CA ALA A 7 20.77 17.39 -9.40
C ALA A 7 20.35 17.24 -7.92
N ILE A 8 20.23 18.31 -7.13
CA ILE A 8 20.09 18.22 -5.65
C ILE A 8 18.86 18.95 -5.05
N GLY A 9 17.79 19.17 -5.83
CA GLY A 9 16.60 19.88 -5.33
C GLY A 9 15.29 19.47 -5.98
N ALA A 10 14.95 18.19 -6.02
CA ALA A 10 13.57 17.78 -6.26
C ALA A 10 12.72 18.31 -5.09
N VAL A 11 11.73 19.19 -5.19
CA VAL A 11 10.96 19.75 -6.31
C VAL A 11 10.76 21.25 -6.03
N ALA A 12 10.77 22.07 -7.09
CA ALA A 12 10.42 23.48 -7.00
C ALA A 12 9.04 23.67 -6.33
N THR A 13 8.84 24.77 -5.62
CA THR A 13 7.53 25.22 -5.12
C THR A 13 6.46 25.32 -6.22
N THR A 14 6.87 25.23 -7.49
CA THR A 14 6.02 24.96 -8.64
C THR A 14 6.06 23.47 -9.02
N PRO A 15 4.95 22.74 -8.88
CA PRO A 15 4.89 21.36 -9.34
C PRO A 15 5.15 21.23 -10.85
N SER A 16 5.78 20.13 -11.26
CA SER A 16 6.04 19.83 -12.68
C SER A 16 4.73 19.52 -13.42
N LYS A 17 4.68 19.68 -14.75
CA LYS A 17 3.46 19.54 -15.59
C LYS A 17 2.65 18.26 -15.35
N TYR A 18 3.29 17.18 -14.89
CA TYR A 18 2.64 15.88 -14.69
C TYR A 18 2.64 15.39 -13.23
N PHE A 19 3.27 16.12 -12.31
CA PHE A 19 3.31 15.79 -10.89
C PHE A 19 3.00 17.02 -10.05
N HIS A 20 1.76 17.07 -9.54
CA HIS A 20 1.27 18.14 -8.70
C HIS A 20 0.88 17.60 -7.33
N ALA A 21 1.47 18.16 -6.27
CA ALA A 21 1.03 17.98 -4.89
C ALA A 21 0.65 19.37 -4.33
N ASN A 22 -0.61 19.56 -3.96
CA ASN A 22 -1.10 20.83 -3.41
C ASN A 22 -1.20 20.71 -1.88
N SER A 23 -0.10 21.03 -1.18
CA SER A 23 -0.05 21.04 0.28
C SER A 23 0.99 22.06 0.76
N THR A 24 0.82 22.52 1.99
CA THR A 24 1.78 23.37 2.72
C THR A 24 2.24 22.75 4.04
N GLU A 25 1.84 21.50 4.32
CA GLU A 25 2.21 20.77 5.53
C GLU A 25 3.62 20.18 5.44
N GLU A 26 4.05 19.38 6.44
CA GLU A 26 5.38 18.76 6.42
C GLU A 26 5.61 17.92 5.16
N ASP A 27 6.86 17.95 4.67
CA ASP A 27 7.28 17.20 3.50
C ASP A 27 7.21 15.69 3.74
N SER A 28 7.15 14.94 2.65
CA SER A 28 7.29 13.49 2.67
C SER A 28 8.71 13.06 3.05
N LEU A 29 8.85 11.88 3.64
CA LEU A 29 10.12 11.32 4.06
C LEU A 29 10.25 9.87 3.59
N ALA A 30 11.12 9.66 2.59
CA ALA A 30 11.57 8.35 2.12
C ALA A 30 12.84 7.96 2.90
N VAL A 31 12.68 7.15 3.96
CA VAL A 31 13.80 6.73 4.84
C VAL A 31 14.39 5.40 4.38
N GLY A 32 13.55 4.43 4.03
CA GLY A 32 14.01 3.10 3.62
C GLY A 32 14.87 3.14 2.36
N GLU A 33 15.80 2.20 2.23
CA GLU A 33 16.59 2.04 0.99
C GLU A 33 15.66 1.79 -0.19
N ASP A 34 15.90 2.44 -1.34
CA ASP A 34 15.06 2.34 -2.54
C ASP A 34 13.56 2.65 -2.33
N SER A 35 13.20 3.42 -1.30
CA SER A 35 11.81 3.76 -0.99
C SER A 35 11.24 4.92 -1.82
N LEU A 36 9.90 4.97 -1.89
CA LEU A 36 9.14 6.05 -2.53
C LEU A 36 8.15 6.65 -1.53
N ALA A 37 8.22 7.97 -1.32
CA ALA A 37 7.30 8.74 -0.49
C ALA A 37 6.67 9.88 -1.31
N MET A 38 5.33 9.93 -1.39
CA MET A 38 4.59 10.95 -2.13
C MET A 38 3.43 11.52 -1.30
N GLY A 39 3.41 12.85 -1.18
CA GLY A 39 2.37 13.62 -0.49
C GLY A 39 2.73 13.98 0.95
N ALA A 40 2.09 15.02 1.49
CA ALA A 40 2.49 15.60 2.77
C ALA A 40 2.38 14.62 3.94
N LYS A 41 3.31 14.71 4.89
CA LYS A 41 3.42 13.85 6.09
C LYS A 41 3.59 12.36 5.79
N THR A 42 3.82 11.96 4.54
CA THR A 42 4.04 10.57 4.18
C THR A 42 5.41 10.12 4.67
N ILE A 43 5.46 9.06 5.48
CA ILE A 43 6.71 8.49 6.00
C ILE A 43 6.84 7.04 5.53
N VAL A 44 7.96 6.72 4.90
CA VAL A 44 8.25 5.39 4.37
C VAL A 44 9.56 4.88 4.95
N ASN A 45 9.44 4.05 5.99
CA ASN A 45 10.59 3.50 6.71
C ASN A 45 11.07 2.15 6.17
N GLY A 46 10.17 1.34 5.63
CA GLY A 46 10.51 0.03 5.08
C GLY A 46 11.29 0.13 3.77
N ASP A 47 12.32 -0.69 3.63
CA ASP A 47 13.10 -0.79 2.40
C ASP A 47 12.23 -1.22 1.22
N ALA A 48 12.47 -0.61 0.06
CA ALA A 48 11.68 -0.73 -1.16
C ALA A 48 10.17 -0.51 -0.94
N GLY A 49 9.81 0.25 0.11
CA GLY A 49 8.44 0.61 0.44
C GLY A 49 7.88 1.75 -0.40
N ILE A 50 6.56 1.83 -0.49
CA ILE A 50 5.85 2.86 -1.26
C ILE A 50 4.73 3.48 -0.42
N GLY A 51 4.82 4.79 -0.15
CA GLY A 51 3.78 5.58 0.50
C GLY A 51 3.23 6.64 -0.46
N ILE A 52 1.91 6.66 -0.68
CA ILE A 52 1.24 7.62 -1.56
C ILE A 52 -0.03 8.16 -0.91
N GLY A 53 -0.04 9.43 -0.56
CA GLY A 53 -1.21 10.10 -0.01
C GLY A 53 -0.87 11.16 1.00
N LEU A 54 -1.84 11.49 1.84
CA LEU A 54 -1.66 12.37 2.99
C LEU A 54 -1.42 11.50 4.23
N ASN A 55 -0.33 11.75 4.95
CA ASN A 55 -0.06 11.11 6.24
C ASN A 55 -0.08 9.56 6.14
N THR A 56 0.46 8.99 5.05
CA THR A 56 0.63 7.53 4.96
C THR A 56 1.86 7.08 5.74
N LEU A 57 1.83 5.86 6.25
CA LEU A 57 2.94 5.25 6.97
C LEU A 57 3.28 3.87 6.39
N VAL A 58 4.55 3.64 6.09
CA VAL A 58 5.10 2.29 5.88
C VAL A 58 6.10 2.05 7.01
N LEU A 59 5.83 1.06 7.86
CA LEU A 59 6.68 0.74 9.01
C LEU A 59 8.04 0.16 8.58
N THR A 60 9.04 0.25 9.46
CA THR A 60 10.42 -0.20 9.16
C THR A 60 10.49 -1.67 8.76
N ASP A 61 9.73 -2.53 9.44
CA ASP A 61 9.71 -3.97 9.15
C ASP A 61 8.75 -4.34 7.99
N ALA A 62 8.04 -3.36 7.44
CA ALA A 62 7.17 -3.56 6.27
C ALA A 62 7.97 -3.46 4.96
N ILE A 63 8.98 -4.32 4.81
CA ILE A 63 9.80 -4.43 3.60
C ILE A 63 8.89 -4.69 2.40
N ASN A 64 9.09 -3.96 1.30
CA ASN A 64 8.21 -3.97 0.12
C ASN A 64 6.74 -3.59 0.41
N GLY A 65 6.48 -2.97 1.56
CA GLY A 65 5.14 -2.56 1.97
C GLY A 65 4.63 -1.38 1.16
N ILE A 66 3.33 -1.40 0.85
CA ILE A 66 2.69 -0.34 0.06
C ILE A 66 1.51 0.24 0.83
N ALA A 67 1.49 1.55 1.04
CA ALA A 67 0.39 2.29 1.66
C ALA A 67 -0.12 3.38 0.71
N ILE A 68 -1.38 3.28 0.27
CA ILE A 68 -1.98 4.22 -0.69
C ILE A 68 -3.31 4.75 -0.15
N GLY A 69 -3.40 6.07 0.04
CA GLY A 69 -4.60 6.78 0.50
C GLY A 69 -4.41 7.42 1.88
N SER A 70 -5.19 8.46 2.20
CA SER A 70 -4.97 9.26 3.42
C SER A 70 -5.00 8.41 4.70
N ASN A 71 -3.95 8.49 5.51
CA ASN A 71 -3.79 7.71 6.75
C ASN A 71 -3.72 6.18 6.53
N ALA A 72 -3.39 5.71 5.32
CA ALA A 72 -3.13 4.28 5.10
C ALA A 72 -1.81 3.86 5.80
N SER A 73 -1.80 2.67 6.40
CA SER A 73 -0.64 2.13 7.12
C SER A 73 -0.26 0.73 6.63
N ALA A 74 0.91 0.60 6.01
CA ALA A 74 1.51 -0.70 5.71
C ALA A 74 2.33 -1.14 6.92
N ASN A 75 1.78 -2.10 7.67
CA ASN A 75 2.35 -2.59 8.93
C ASN A 75 3.16 -3.89 8.76
N HIS A 76 3.06 -4.54 7.60
CA HIS A 76 3.58 -5.90 7.36
C HIS A 76 4.35 -5.94 6.03
N ALA A 77 5.40 -6.77 5.98
CA ALA A 77 6.19 -6.97 4.77
C ALA A 77 5.36 -7.58 3.63
N ASN A 78 5.77 -7.30 2.38
CA ASN A 78 5.15 -7.81 1.14
C ASN A 78 3.64 -7.57 1.04
N SER A 79 3.12 -6.55 1.71
CA SER A 79 1.69 -6.35 1.88
C SER A 79 1.27 -4.92 1.53
N ILE A 80 0.00 -4.77 1.18
CA ILE A 80 -0.56 -3.56 0.60
C ILE A 80 -1.76 -3.09 1.44
N ALA A 81 -1.73 -1.85 1.91
CA ALA A 81 -2.87 -1.13 2.48
C ALA A 81 -3.43 -0.14 1.45
N MET A 82 -4.66 -0.35 0.99
CA MET A 82 -5.30 0.42 -0.07
C MET A 82 -6.57 1.12 0.40
N GLY A 83 -6.58 2.45 0.27
CA GLY A 83 -7.68 3.32 0.66
C GLY A 83 -7.44 4.06 1.98
N SER A 84 -8.22 5.12 2.21
CA SER A 84 -8.04 5.95 3.40
C SER A 84 -8.28 5.17 4.69
N GLY A 85 -7.35 5.28 5.63
CA GLY A 85 -7.38 4.58 6.93
C GLY A 85 -7.18 3.07 6.85
N SER A 86 -6.86 2.51 5.68
CA SER A 86 -6.61 1.08 5.55
C SER A 86 -5.31 0.68 6.23
N GLN A 87 -5.27 -0.53 6.78
CA GLN A 87 -4.12 -1.10 7.46
C GLN A 87 -3.90 -2.53 6.99
N THR A 88 -2.64 -2.94 6.78
CA THR A 88 -2.36 -4.39 6.71
C THR A 88 -2.41 -4.95 8.12
N THR A 89 -3.07 -6.09 8.29
CA THR A 89 -3.41 -6.66 9.61
C THR A 89 -2.92 -8.09 9.79
N ARG A 90 -2.39 -8.71 8.74
CA ARG A 90 -2.00 -10.12 8.72
C ARG A 90 -0.61 -10.36 8.15
N GLY A 91 -0.27 -9.73 7.03
CA GLY A 91 0.98 -10.00 6.32
C GLY A 91 1.03 -11.38 5.63
N ALA A 92 2.25 -11.79 5.23
CA ALA A 92 2.54 -13.13 4.72
C ALA A 92 2.29 -14.20 5.80
N GLN A 93 1.88 -15.41 5.40
CA GLN A 93 1.50 -16.49 6.31
C GLN A 93 2.04 -17.84 5.81
N THR A 94 2.49 -18.69 6.73
CA THR A 94 2.95 -20.05 6.43
C THR A 94 2.06 -21.07 7.12
N ASP A 95 1.68 -22.13 6.41
CA ASP A 95 0.87 -23.26 6.91
C ASP A 95 -0.41 -22.83 7.66
N TYR A 96 -1.09 -21.78 7.20
CA TYR A 96 -2.31 -21.31 7.82
C TYR A 96 -3.51 -22.18 7.44
N THR A 97 -4.46 -22.34 8.37
CA THR A 97 -5.72 -23.04 8.12
C THR A 97 -6.69 -22.12 7.37
N ALA A 98 -6.75 -22.27 6.04
CA ALA A 98 -7.73 -21.57 5.23
C ALA A 98 -9.13 -22.18 5.40
N TYR A 99 -10.16 -21.33 5.35
CA TYR A 99 -11.55 -21.79 5.41
C TYR A 99 -11.86 -22.70 4.21
N ASN A 100 -12.48 -23.85 4.47
CA ASN A 100 -12.91 -24.82 3.46
C ASN A 100 -11.76 -25.38 2.59
N MET A 101 -10.54 -25.49 3.15
CA MET A 101 -9.39 -26.15 2.53
C MET A 101 -8.93 -27.32 3.39
N ASP A 102 -8.67 -28.48 2.76
CA ASP A 102 -8.29 -29.71 3.46
C ASP A 102 -6.82 -29.74 3.91
N ALA A 103 -5.96 -28.94 3.27
CA ALA A 103 -4.54 -28.86 3.57
C ALA A 103 -4.13 -27.44 4.00
N PRO A 104 -3.08 -27.30 4.84
CA PRO A 104 -2.51 -25.99 5.17
C PRO A 104 -2.14 -25.19 3.91
N GLN A 105 -2.34 -23.88 3.98
CA GLN A 105 -2.10 -22.95 2.88
C GLN A 105 -0.95 -22.00 3.20
N ASN A 106 -0.39 -21.38 2.17
CA ASN A 106 0.67 -20.38 2.29
C ASN A 106 0.23 -19.09 1.60
N SER A 107 0.64 -17.94 2.13
CA SER A 107 0.45 -16.64 1.50
C SER A 107 1.76 -15.85 1.50
N VAL A 108 2.07 -15.23 0.36
CA VAL A 108 3.27 -14.39 0.21
C VAL A 108 3.07 -12.96 0.73
N GLY A 109 1.84 -12.57 1.06
CA GLY A 109 1.50 -11.22 1.51
C GLY A 109 -0.01 -11.01 1.68
N GLU A 110 -0.41 -9.78 1.93
CA GLU A 110 -1.81 -9.37 2.12
C GLU A 110 -2.13 -8.17 1.23
N PHE A 111 -3.32 -8.17 0.61
CA PHE A 111 -3.92 -6.99 0.00
C PHE A 111 -5.11 -6.54 0.85
N SER A 112 -4.91 -5.54 1.70
CA SER A 112 -5.94 -4.98 2.58
C SER A 112 -6.65 -3.80 1.93
N VAL A 113 -7.99 -3.86 1.88
CA VAL A 113 -8.87 -2.78 1.43
C VAL A 113 -9.57 -2.06 2.58
N GLY A 114 -9.10 -2.24 3.82
CA GLY A 114 -9.74 -1.70 5.02
C GLY A 114 -8.88 -1.83 6.26
N SER A 115 -9.51 -1.82 7.42
CA SER A 115 -8.91 -2.00 8.74
C SER A 115 -9.88 -2.80 9.63
N GLU A 116 -9.48 -3.04 10.88
CA GLU A 116 -10.34 -3.67 11.88
C GLU A 116 -11.65 -2.89 12.10
N ASP A 117 -11.57 -1.55 12.10
CA ASP A 117 -12.70 -0.66 12.35
C ASP A 117 -13.56 -0.37 11.10
N GLY A 118 -13.13 -0.79 9.90
CA GLY A 118 -13.87 -0.51 8.68
C GLY A 118 -13.40 -1.30 7.46
N GLN A 119 -14.34 -1.99 6.81
CA GLN A 119 -14.10 -2.78 5.61
C GLN A 119 -14.75 -2.14 4.38
N ARG A 120 -14.27 -2.51 3.18
CA ARG A 120 -14.84 -2.06 1.91
C ARG A 120 -15.43 -3.22 1.13
N GLN A 121 -16.48 -2.94 0.37
CA GLN A 121 -16.93 -3.84 -0.68
C GLN A 121 -15.95 -3.77 -1.86
N ILE A 122 -15.70 -4.93 -2.48
CA ILE A 122 -15.06 -5.01 -3.79
C ILE A 122 -16.17 -5.21 -4.81
N THR A 123 -16.30 -4.29 -5.76
CA THR A 123 -17.41 -4.24 -6.72
C THR A 123 -16.93 -4.42 -8.15
N ASN A 124 -17.85 -4.78 -9.05
CA ASN A 124 -17.56 -5.07 -10.47
C ASN A 124 -16.60 -6.24 -10.69
N VAL A 125 -16.69 -7.26 -9.83
CA VAL A 125 -15.90 -8.49 -9.93
C VAL A 125 -16.58 -9.46 -10.90
N ALA A 126 -15.91 -9.76 -12.02
CA ALA A 126 -16.34 -10.80 -12.95
C ALA A 126 -16.34 -12.19 -12.28
N ALA A 127 -17.03 -13.17 -12.85
CA ALA A 127 -17.06 -14.51 -12.29
C ALA A 127 -15.66 -15.16 -12.38
N GLY A 128 -15.19 -15.75 -11.28
CA GLY A 128 -13.93 -16.49 -11.24
C GLY A 128 -13.96 -17.75 -12.08
N SER A 129 -12.81 -18.14 -12.62
CA SER A 129 -12.64 -19.25 -13.55
C SER A 129 -11.61 -20.29 -13.08
N ALA A 130 -10.57 -19.86 -12.38
CA ALA A 130 -9.56 -20.70 -11.73
C ALA A 130 -9.80 -20.78 -10.22
N ASP A 131 -9.21 -21.79 -9.57
CA ASP A 131 -9.38 -22.03 -8.13
C ASP A 131 -8.87 -20.88 -7.24
N THR A 132 -7.99 -20.03 -7.77
CA THR A 132 -7.42 -18.86 -7.08
C THR A 132 -8.09 -17.54 -7.47
N ASP A 133 -9.14 -17.57 -8.28
CA ASP A 133 -9.90 -16.36 -8.62
C ASP A 133 -10.87 -16.00 -7.49
N ALA A 134 -11.14 -14.71 -7.32
CA ALA A 134 -12.18 -14.26 -6.40
C ALA A 134 -13.58 -14.70 -6.86
N VAL A 135 -14.41 -15.15 -5.92
CA VAL A 135 -15.81 -15.50 -6.16
C VAL A 135 -16.69 -14.25 -6.02
N ASN A 136 -17.62 -14.03 -6.96
CA ASN A 136 -18.61 -12.97 -6.84
C ASN A 136 -19.97 -13.46 -6.29
N VAL A 137 -20.86 -12.53 -5.92
CA VAL A 137 -22.19 -12.86 -5.37
C VAL A 137 -23.07 -13.65 -6.35
N GLY A 138 -22.84 -13.53 -7.66
CA GLY A 138 -23.57 -14.30 -8.68
C GLY A 138 -23.25 -15.80 -8.62
N GLN A 139 -21.98 -16.15 -8.42
CA GLN A 139 -21.52 -17.53 -8.31
C GLN A 139 -21.97 -18.22 -7.01
N LEU A 140 -22.22 -17.47 -5.93
CA LEU A 140 -22.69 -18.03 -4.65
C LEU A 140 -24.19 -18.33 -4.62
N LYS A 141 -24.99 -17.66 -5.46
CA LYS A 141 -26.45 -17.76 -5.45
C LYS A 141 -27.00 -18.99 -6.18
N VAL A 142 -26.14 -19.73 -6.89
CA VAL A 142 -26.51 -20.87 -7.72
C VAL A 142 -26.33 -22.20 -7.00
#